data_AF-A0A6V8MJH5-F1
#
_entry.id   AF-A0A6V8MJH5-F1
#
_cell.length_a   1.000
_cell.length_b   1.000
_cell.length_c   1.000
_cell.angle_alpha   90.00
_cell.angle_beta   90.00
_cell.angle_gamma   90.00
#
_symmetry.space_group_name_H-M   'P 1'
#
loop_
_entity.id
_entity.type
_entity.pdbx_description
1 polymer ?
#
loop_
_entity_poly.entity_id
_entity_poly.type
_entity_poly.pdbx_seq_one_letter_code
_entity_poly.pdbx_strand_id
1 'polypeptide(L)'
;MEMEIATGNAHDADTRGTGWFLGFSDWCRENSELLFVPRGESVAGLCLKWYDHPTGDRSAPKPVSVGRTVSLLVTQGAFQVEFCRSPEFPPDQVRRVVLSRQGDFVAWGAGIEHRWCCLEAASILTLRFEPVRPGGEGTW
;
A
#
# COMPACT_ATOMS: atom_id res chain seq x y z
N MET A 1 -10.50 -1.54 -13.09
CA MET A 1 -10.10 -2.87 -12.58
C MET A 1 -9.81 -2.70 -11.10
N GLU A 2 -10.47 -3.47 -10.25
CA GLU A 2 -10.26 -3.42 -8.81
C GLU A 2 -8.86 -3.95 -8.50
N MET A 3 -8.01 -3.12 -7.89
CA MET A 3 -6.66 -3.49 -7.53
C MET A 3 -6.73 -4.42 -6.32
N GLU A 4 -6.37 -5.69 -6.50
CA GLU A 4 -6.39 -6.66 -5.40
C GLU A 4 -5.19 -6.40 -4.48
N ILE A 5 -4.00 -6.89 -4.83
CA ILE A 5 -2.74 -6.64 -4.11
C ILE A 5 -1.58 -6.65 -5.13
N ALA A 6 -0.79 -5.58 -5.16
CA ALA A 6 0.38 -5.41 -6.00
C ALA A 6 1.66 -5.29 -5.14
N THR A 7 2.77 -5.84 -5.62
CA THR A 7 4.06 -5.84 -4.92
C THR A 7 5.15 -5.51 -5.91
N GLY A 8 6.21 -4.86 -5.45
CA GLY A 8 7.39 -4.59 -6.26
C GLY A 8 8.49 -3.97 -5.42
N ASN A 9 9.55 -3.52 -6.07
CA ASN A 9 10.60 -2.76 -5.43
C ASN A 9 10.84 -1.44 -6.18
N ALA A 10 10.88 -0.33 -5.45
CA ALA A 10 11.04 1.00 -6.02
C ALA A 10 12.38 1.19 -6.76
N HIS A 11 13.42 0.42 -6.45
CA HIS A 11 14.69 0.42 -7.17
C HIS A 11 14.59 -0.24 -8.55
N ASP A 12 13.65 -1.17 -8.75
CA ASP A 12 13.50 -1.91 -10.00
C ASP A 12 12.48 -1.24 -10.94
N ALA A 13 11.72 -0.27 -10.42
CA ALA A 13 10.77 0.49 -11.22
C ALA A 13 11.51 1.33 -12.29
N ASP A 14 11.12 1.17 -13.56
CA ASP A 14 11.55 2.09 -14.61
C ASP A 14 10.84 3.44 -14.44
N THR A 15 11.48 4.32 -13.68
CA THR A 15 11.03 5.70 -13.44
C THR A 15 11.54 6.68 -14.50
N ARG A 16 12.27 6.20 -15.52
CA ARG A 16 12.92 7.02 -16.56
C ARG A 16 13.74 8.18 -16.02
N GLY A 17 14.44 7.94 -14.90
CA GLY A 17 15.28 8.93 -14.23
C GLY A 17 14.53 10.00 -13.42
N THR A 18 13.20 9.91 -13.32
CA THR A 18 12.39 10.89 -12.57
C THR A 18 12.22 10.56 -11.10
N GLY A 19 12.40 9.28 -10.73
CA GLY A 19 12.15 8.78 -9.37
C GLY A 19 10.68 8.61 -9.02
N TRP A 20 9.73 8.95 -9.90
CA TRP A 20 8.30 8.74 -9.66
C TRP A 20 7.92 7.27 -9.92
N PHE A 21 7.56 6.53 -8.86
CA PHE A 21 6.97 5.19 -8.96
C PHE A 21 5.51 5.13 -8.44
N LEU A 22 5.01 6.25 -7.91
CA LEU A 22 3.65 6.44 -7.44
C LEU A 22 3.22 7.87 -7.78
N GLY A 23 2.07 8.04 -8.44
CA GLY A 23 1.60 9.38 -8.75
C GLY A 23 0.45 9.46 -9.75
N PHE A 24 0.00 10.69 -9.94
CA PHE A 24 -1.19 11.05 -10.71
C PHE A 24 -0.85 11.57 -12.12
N SER A 25 0.43 11.65 -12.47
CA SER A 25 0.90 12.30 -13.70
C SER A 25 1.16 11.29 -14.81
N ASP A 26 1.20 11.76 -16.05
CA ASP A 26 1.52 10.92 -17.21
C ASP A 26 2.91 10.26 -17.10
N TRP A 27 3.78 10.80 -16.25
CA TRP A 27 5.07 10.19 -15.89
C TRP A 27 4.94 8.86 -15.13
N CYS A 28 3.80 8.61 -14.49
CA CYS A 28 3.48 7.35 -13.80
C CYS A 28 2.64 6.40 -14.67
N ARG A 29 2.25 6.80 -15.90
CA ARG A 29 1.23 6.11 -16.72
C ARG A 29 1.76 4.90 -17.49
N GLU A 30 3.04 4.92 -17.88
CA GLU A 30 3.58 3.94 -18.85
C GLU A 30 4.09 2.63 -18.21
N ASN A 31 3.90 2.43 -16.90
CA ASN A 31 4.26 1.19 -16.20
C ASN A 31 3.03 0.56 -15.54
N SER A 32 2.60 -0.60 -16.04
CA SER A 32 1.36 -1.30 -15.64
C SER A 32 1.39 -1.93 -14.24
N GLU A 33 2.55 -1.92 -13.59
CA GLU A 33 2.76 -2.48 -12.24
C GLU A 33 2.75 -1.41 -11.13
N LEU A 34 2.58 -0.15 -11.50
CA LEU A 34 2.56 0.99 -10.59
C LEU A 34 1.13 1.46 -10.31
N LEU A 35 0.92 2.04 -9.14
CA LEU A 35 -0.39 2.49 -8.64
C LEU A 35 -0.77 3.81 -9.30
N PHE A 36 -0.98 3.77 -10.60
CA PHE A 36 -1.41 4.92 -11.36
C PHE A 36 -2.80 5.35 -10.90
N VAL A 37 -2.94 6.62 -10.57
CA VAL A 37 -4.24 7.27 -10.42
C VAL A 37 -4.40 8.20 -11.62
N PRO A 38 -5.43 8.03 -12.47
CA PRO A 38 -5.64 8.92 -13.59
C PRO A 38 -5.67 10.39 -13.16
N ARG A 39 -4.96 11.25 -13.90
CA ARG A 39 -4.82 12.70 -13.63
C ARG A 39 -6.14 13.44 -13.36
N GLY A 40 -7.26 12.94 -13.90
CA GLY A 40 -8.59 13.52 -13.73
C GLY A 40 -9.43 12.92 -12.59
N GLU A 41 -8.93 11.90 -11.88
CA GLU A 41 -9.63 11.34 -10.71
C GLU A 41 -9.37 12.21 -9.48
N SER A 42 -10.45 12.70 -8.86
CA SER A 42 -10.37 13.33 -7.55
C SER A 42 -10.11 12.27 -6.48
N VAL A 43 -9.22 12.58 -5.54
CA VAL A 43 -8.98 11.76 -4.35
C VAL A 43 -9.20 12.59 -3.08
N ALA A 44 -9.64 11.92 -2.02
CA ALA A 44 -9.83 12.50 -0.70
C ALA A 44 -9.06 11.67 0.35
N GLY A 45 -8.97 12.21 1.56
CA GLY A 45 -8.37 11.50 2.68
C GLY A 45 -6.91 11.11 2.45
N LEU A 46 -6.14 11.94 1.75
CA LEU A 46 -4.71 11.69 1.55
C LEU A 46 -4.00 11.72 2.90
N CYS A 47 -3.43 10.58 3.29
CA CYS A 47 -2.69 10.44 4.54
C CYS A 47 -1.33 9.79 4.26
N LEU A 48 -0.29 10.35 4.87
CA LEU A 48 1.05 9.78 4.88
C LEU A 48 1.41 9.44 6.33
N LYS A 49 1.96 8.26 6.55
CA LYS A 49 2.41 7.80 7.86
C LYS A 49 3.82 7.26 7.76
N TRP A 50 4.72 7.77 8.59
CA TRP A 50 6.02 7.17 8.87
C TRP A 50 5.96 6.49 10.23
N TYR A 51 6.52 5.28 10.35
CA TYR A 51 6.71 4.68 11.66
C TYR A 51 7.91 3.73 11.67
N ASP A 52 8.69 3.81 12.75
CA ASP A 52 9.81 2.92 13.03
C ASP A 52 9.29 1.75 13.88
N HIS A 53 9.08 0.60 13.25
CA HIS A 53 8.57 -0.59 13.92
C HIS A 53 9.73 -1.35 14.59
N PRO A 54 9.68 -1.61 15.90
CA PRO A 54 10.62 -2.52 16.54
C PRO A 54 10.31 -3.99 16.16
N THR A 55 11.31 -4.86 16.24
CA THR A 55 11.13 -6.30 16.05
C THR A 55 10.02 -6.85 16.95
N GLY A 56 9.09 -7.60 16.36
CA GLY A 56 7.96 -8.20 17.05
C GLY A 56 6.74 -7.29 17.18
N ASP A 57 6.80 -6.03 16.73
CA ASP A 57 5.63 -5.15 16.67
C ASP A 57 4.55 -5.70 15.73
N ARG A 58 3.28 -5.47 16.06
CA ARG A 58 2.12 -6.04 15.34
C ARG A 58 0.97 -5.04 15.26
N SER A 59 0.20 -5.13 14.19
CA SER A 59 -1.03 -4.36 14.06
C SER A 59 -2.06 -4.75 15.12
N ALA A 60 -2.65 -3.75 15.79
CA ALA A 60 -3.94 -3.88 16.45
C ALA A 60 -5.05 -4.17 15.42
N PRO A 61 -6.25 -4.63 15.85
CA PRO A 61 -7.42 -4.74 14.97
C PRO A 61 -7.70 -3.43 14.23
N LYS A 62 -8.08 -3.52 12.97
CA LYS A 62 -8.28 -2.37 12.07
C LYS A 62 -9.57 -2.52 11.26
N PRO A 63 -10.18 -1.41 10.84
CA PRO A 63 -11.23 -1.47 9.85
C PRO A 63 -10.67 -1.91 8.49
N VAL A 64 -11.56 -2.51 7.68
CA VAL A 64 -11.30 -2.83 6.28
C VAL A 64 -10.81 -1.61 5.51
N SER A 65 -9.95 -1.83 4.52
CA SER A 65 -9.45 -0.75 3.68
C SER A 65 -10.59 -0.12 2.89
N VAL A 66 -10.79 1.19 3.00
CA VAL A 66 -11.85 1.94 2.27
C VAL A 66 -11.34 2.56 0.96
N GLY A 67 -10.03 2.72 0.83
CA GLY A 67 -9.36 3.29 -0.33
C GLY A 67 -8.11 2.52 -0.73
N ARG A 68 -7.24 3.18 -1.50
CA ARG A 68 -5.94 2.61 -1.89
C ARG A 68 -4.93 2.87 -0.78
N THR A 69 -4.11 1.86 -0.48
CA THR A 69 -3.00 1.99 0.48
C THR A 69 -1.72 1.42 -0.13
N VAL A 70 -0.60 2.03 0.19
CA VAL A 70 0.76 1.63 -0.18
C VAL A 70 1.60 1.60 1.07
N SER A 71 2.39 0.56 1.29
CA SER A 71 3.42 0.54 2.34
C SER A 71 4.76 0.19 1.72
N LEU A 72 5.77 1.02 1.99
CA LEU A 72 7.12 0.95 1.47
C LEU A 72 8.09 0.69 2.63
N LEU A 73 8.97 -0.28 2.48
CA LEU A 73 10.11 -0.53 3.36
C LEU A 73 11.23 0.47 3.05
N VAL A 74 11.52 1.37 3.98
CA VAL A 74 12.47 2.47 3.76
C VAL A 74 13.88 2.15 4.27
N THR A 75 14.01 1.22 5.21
CA THR A 75 15.28 0.77 5.78
C THR A 75 15.59 -0.67 5.38
N GLN A 76 16.79 -1.16 5.72
CA GLN A 76 16.98 -2.60 5.85
C GLN A 76 16.10 -3.13 6.99
N GLY A 77 15.68 -4.39 6.90
CA GLY A 77 14.78 -5.03 7.86
C GLY A 77 13.76 -5.93 7.16
N ALA A 78 12.77 -6.41 7.91
CA ALA A 78 11.76 -7.33 7.40
C ALA A 78 10.37 -7.05 7.98
N PHE A 79 9.40 -6.84 7.10
CA PHE A 79 8.03 -6.50 7.48
C PHE A 79 7.03 -7.36 6.70
N GLN A 80 6.20 -8.10 7.42
CA GLN A 80 5.20 -8.97 6.80
C GLN A 80 3.81 -8.32 6.85
N VAL A 81 3.12 -8.35 5.72
CA VAL A 81 1.70 -7.99 5.63
C VAL A 81 0.91 -9.22 5.21
N GLU A 82 -0.15 -9.51 5.94
CA GLU A 82 -1.13 -10.53 5.62
C GLU A 82 -2.41 -9.86 5.14
N PHE A 83 -2.99 -10.39 4.08
CA PHE A 83 -4.20 -9.90 3.45
C PHE A 83 -5.26 -10.99 3.37
N CYS A 84 -6.52 -10.59 3.53
CA CYS A 84 -7.67 -11.46 3.31
C CYS A 84 -8.87 -10.62 2.82
N ARG A 85 -9.88 -11.28 2.26
CA ARG A 85 -11.20 -10.66 2.00
C ARG A 85 -12.17 -10.84 3.17
N SER A 86 -11.87 -11.76 4.08
CA SER A 86 -12.68 -12.05 5.26
C SER A 86 -11.99 -11.50 6.51
N PRO A 87 -12.72 -10.81 7.42
CA PRO A 87 -12.17 -10.27 8.65
C PRO A 87 -11.71 -11.37 9.63
N GLU A 88 -12.12 -12.62 9.43
CA GLU A 88 -11.72 -13.77 10.22
C GLU A 88 -10.33 -14.31 9.86
N PHE A 89 -9.74 -13.92 8.71
CA PHE A 89 -8.46 -14.42 8.21
C PHE A 89 -8.35 -15.97 8.21
N PRO A 90 -9.27 -16.70 7.56
CA PRO A 90 -9.17 -18.16 7.45
C PRO A 90 -7.83 -18.54 6.78
N PRO A 91 -7.01 -19.44 7.36
CA PRO A 91 -5.62 -19.66 6.94
C PRO A 91 -5.41 -20.01 5.46
N ASP A 92 -6.39 -20.67 4.84
CA ASP A 92 -6.42 -21.06 3.43
C ASP A 92 -6.67 -19.89 2.46
N GLN A 93 -7.11 -18.73 2.98
CA GLN A 93 -7.39 -17.52 2.19
C GLN A 93 -6.44 -16.36 2.52
N VAL A 94 -5.42 -16.58 3.36
CA VAL A 94 -4.45 -15.54 3.71
C VAL A 94 -3.36 -15.46 2.65
N ARG A 95 -3.25 -14.30 2.01
CA ARG A 95 -2.08 -13.95 1.19
C ARG A 95 -1.04 -13.26 2.06
N ARG A 96 0.19 -13.79 2.07
CA ARG A 96 1.35 -13.22 2.78
C ARG A 96 2.26 -12.49 1.81
N VAL A 97 2.72 -11.31 2.21
CA VAL A 97 3.77 -10.55 1.53
C VAL A 97 4.82 -10.17 2.56
N VAL A 98 6.09 -10.42 2.27
CA VAL A 98 7.22 -9.98 3.10
C VAL A 98 7.99 -8.93 2.31
N LEU A 99 8.16 -7.76 2.91
CA LEU A 99 9.07 -6.72 2.45
C LEU A 99 10.39 -6.96 3.18
N SER A 100 11.47 -7.26 2.46
CA SER A 100 12.77 -7.62 3.06
C SER A 100 13.97 -6.96 2.39
N ARG A 101 13.75 -6.25 1.28
CA ARG A 101 14.74 -5.40 0.63
C ARG A 101 14.28 -3.97 0.72
N GLN A 102 15.17 -3.06 1.10
CA GLN A 102 14.90 -1.62 1.03
C GLN A 102 14.30 -1.26 -0.34
N GLY A 103 13.25 -0.45 -0.33
CA GLY A 103 12.47 -0.13 -1.52
C GLY A 103 11.32 -1.09 -1.83
N ASP A 104 11.22 -2.25 -1.16
CA ASP A 104 10.09 -3.17 -1.32
C ASP A 104 8.80 -2.47 -0.92
N PHE A 105 7.78 -2.59 -1.75
CA PHE A 105 6.45 -2.08 -1.46
C PHE A 105 5.37 -3.11 -1.68
N VAL A 106 4.27 -2.94 -0.95
CA VAL A 106 3.00 -3.60 -1.21
C VAL A 106 1.89 -2.57 -1.25
N ALA A 107 0.94 -2.79 -2.13
CA ALA A 107 -0.17 -1.91 -2.39
C ALA A 107 -1.46 -2.68 -2.58
N TRP A 108 -2.57 -2.13 -2.11
CA TRP A 108 -3.86 -2.81 -2.13
C TRP A 108 -5.02 -1.82 -2.20
N GLY A 109 -6.15 -2.32 -2.69
CA GLY A 109 -7.38 -1.55 -2.85
C GLY A 109 -8.35 -1.62 -1.66
N ALA A 110 -9.52 -1.03 -1.89
CA ALA A 110 -10.63 -1.09 -0.95
C ALA A 110 -11.17 -2.52 -0.79
N GLY A 111 -11.84 -2.81 0.33
CA GLY A 111 -12.42 -4.12 0.63
C GLY A 111 -11.42 -5.19 1.07
N ILE A 112 -10.13 -4.86 1.15
CA ILE A 112 -9.08 -5.77 1.60
C ILE A 112 -8.81 -5.59 3.09
N GLU A 113 -9.00 -6.67 3.84
CA GLU A 113 -8.57 -6.80 5.23
C GLU A 113 -7.06 -7.02 5.26
N HIS A 114 -6.38 -6.38 6.23
CA HIS A 114 -4.94 -6.55 6.38
C HIS A 114 -4.50 -6.49 7.85
N ARG A 115 -3.46 -7.27 8.16
CA ARG A 115 -2.71 -7.19 9.41
C ARG A 115 -1.22 -7.28 9.12
N TRP A 116 -0.39 -6.79 10.03
CA TRP A 116 1.07 -6.80 9.83
C TRP A 116 1.83 -7.17 11.09
N CYS A 117 3.05 -7.67 10.88
CA CYS A 117 4.04 -7.84 11.92
C CYS A 117 5.43 -7.42 11.40
N CYS A 118 6.20 -6.78 12.27
CA CYS A 118 7.59 -6.45 12.03
C CYS A 118 8.44 -7.65 12.45
N LEU A 119 9.06 -8.32 11.47
CA LEU A 119 9.89 -9.51 11.70
C LEU A 119 11.31 -9.10 12.12
N GLU A 120 11.82 -8.03 11.55
CA GLU A 120 13.08 -7.37 11.89
C GLU A 120 12.86 -5.85 11.82
N ALA A 121 13.41 -5.12 12.79
CA ALA A 121 13.18 -3.69 12.97
C ALA A 121 13.28 -2.93 11.64
N ALA A 122 12.24 -2.16 11.32
CA ALA A 122 12.05 -1.57 10.00
C ALA A 122 11.25 -0.27 10.06
N SER A 123 11.66 0.72 9.25
CA SER A 123 10.85 1.91 9.01
C SER A 123 9.93 1.69 7.81
N ILE A 124 8.62 1.90 8.02
CA ILE A 124 7.60 1.80 6.97
C ILE A 124 7.01 3.17 6.68
N LEU A 125 7.01 3.55 5.41
CA LEU A 125 6.26 4.68 4.89
C LEU A 125 4.95 4.18 4.27
N THR A 126 3.82 4.58 4.83
CA THR A 126 2.49 4.22 4.32
C THR A 126 1.79 5.44 3.73
N LEU A 127 1.30 5.33 2.50
CA LEU A 127 0.37 6.29 1.91
C LEU A 127 -1.02 5.68 1.81
N ARG A 128 -2.06 6.45 2.14
CA ARG A 128 -3.47 6.10 1.90
C ARG A 128 -4.20 7.24 1.20
N PHE A 129 -5.12 6.91 0.31
CA PHE A 129 -6.06 7.86 -0.28
C PHE A 129 -7.30 7.13 -0.79
N GLU A 130 -8.41 7.86 -0.88
CA GLU A 130 -9.70 7.34 -1.32
C GLU A 130 -10.09 7.98 -2.66
N PRO A 131 -10.47 7.19 -3.68
CA PRO A 131 -11.06 7.75 -4.89
C PRO A 131 -12.40 8.42 -4.57
N VAL A 132 -12.58 9.67 -4.98
CA VAL A 132 -13.86 10.38 -4.86
C VAL A 132 -14.78 9.88 -5.97
N ARG A 133 -15.89 9.23 -5.61
CA ARG A 133 -16.91 8.83 -6.59
C ARG A 133 -17.70 10.07 -7.03
N PRO A 134 -18.04 10.21 -8.32
CA PRO A 134 -18.91 11.29 -8.78
C PRO A 134 -20.25 11.23 -8.02
N GLY A 135 -20.62 12.32 -7.35
CA GLY A 135 -21.88 12.43 -6.59
C GLY A 135 -21.82 12.06 -5.10
N GLY A 136 -20.65 11.71 -4.56
CA GLY A 136 -20.47 11.56 -3.11
C GLY A 136 -20.17 12.89 -2.45
N GLU A 137 -21.09 13.40 -1.63
CA GLU A 137 -20.76 14.47 -0.68
C GLU A 137 -19.77 13.91 0.34
N GLY A 138 -18.54 14.43 0.31
CA GLY A 138 -17.52 14.10 1.32
C GLY A 138 -17.94 14.66 2.67
N THR A 139 -18.61 13.85 3.49
CA THR A 139 -18.77 14.12 4.91
C THR A 139 -17.51 13.65 5.64
N TRP A 140 -16.81 14.61 6.25
CA TRP A 140 -15.66 14.41 7.12
C TRP A 140 -16.05 13.89 8.50
#